data_AF-A0A3D3PBV5-F1
#
_entry.id   AF-A0A3D3PBV5-F1
#
_cell.length_a   1.000
_cell.length_b   1.000
_cell.length_c   1.000
_cell.angle_alpha   90.00
_cell.angle_beta   90.00
_cell.angle_gamma   90.00
#
_symmetry.space_group_name_H-M   'P 1'
#
loop_
_entity.id
_entity.type
_entity.pdbx_description
1 polymer ?
#
loop_
_entity_poly.entity_id
_entity_poly.type
_entity_poly.pdbx_seq_one_letter_code
_entity_poly.pdbx_strand_id
1 'polypeptide(L)'
;KRRKRANEIESMSIMGDVTGQDIVLIDDICDTAKTLAKAAELIMQNGANSVRAVCTHPVLSENAYDVVEKSMLTELIVTDTIPLKRHSDK
;
A
#
# COMPACT_ATOMS: atom_id res chain seq x y z
N LYS A 1 -5.10 12.19 3.51
CA LYS A 1 -4.95 11.62 4.89
C LYS A 1 -5.12 12.73 5.91
N ARG A 2 -6.02 12.60 6.89
CA ARG A 2 -6.18 13.56 8.01
C ARG A 2 -5.81 12.89 9.33
N ARG A 3 -5.06 13.57 10.21
CA ARG A 3 -4.62 13.06 11.53
C ARG A 3 -4.95 14.09 12.62
N LYS A 4 -5.43 13.65 13.80
CA LYS A 4 -5.59 14.50 15.00
C LYS A 4 -4.42 14.39 15.99
N ARG A 5 -3.76 13.23 16.05
CA ARG A 5 -2.56 12.96 16.88
C ARG A 5 -1.56 12.10 16.11
N ALA A 6 -0.30 12.11 16.55
CA ALA A 6 0.69 11.17 16.05
C ALA A 6 0.17 9.74 16.26
N ASN A 7 0.09 8.97 15.16
CA ASN A 7 -0.36 7.57 15.08
C ASN A 7 -1.87 7.26 15.06
N GLU A 8 -2.77 8.25 15.05
CA GLU A 8 -4.21 8.01 14.79
C GLU A 8 -4.64 8.55 13.42
N ILE A 9 -5.03 7.65 12.53
CA ILE A 9 -5.58 7.96 11.20
C ILE A 9 -7.10 7.95 11.33
N GLU A 10 -7.74 9.13 11.31
CA GLU A 10 -9.19 9.27 11.53
C GLU A 10 -10.01 8.96 10.26
N SER A 11 -9.47 9.19 9.07
CA SER A 11 -10.13 8.85 7.79
C SER A 11 -9.19 8.94 6.59
N MET A 12 -9.43 8.06 5.62
CA MET A 12 -8.87 8.10 4.28
C MET A 12 -10.03 8.23 3.30
N SER A 13 -9.96 9.20 2.40
CA SER A 13 -11.00 9.48 1.40
C SER A 13 -10.37 9.40 0.02
N ILE A 14 -11.10 8.82 -0.93
CA ILE A 14 -10.72 8.80 -2.34
C ILE A 14 -11.27 10.08 -2.98
N MET A 15 -10.44 10.78 -3.75
CA MET A 15 -10.88 11.87 -4.63
C MET A 15 -10.83 11.34 -6.07
N GLY A 16 -11.99 11.26 -6.71
CA GLY A 16 -12.16 10.65 -8.04
C GLY A 16 -12.97 9.35 -7.99
N ASP A 17 -13.28 8.82 -9.17
CA ASP A 17 -13.95 7.52 -9.34
C ASP A 17 -12.91 6.46 -9.71
N VAL A 18 -12.97 5.31 -9.04
CA VAL A 18 -12.07 4.17 -9.24
C VAL A 18 -12.81 2.93 -9.72
N THR A 19 -14.13 3.02 -9.91
CA THR A 19 -14.99 1.89 -10.30
C THR A 19 -14.54 1.31 -11.64
N GLY A 20 -14.26 0.01 -11.67
CA GLY A 20 -13.83 -0.70 -12.88
C GLY A 20 -12.43 -0.32 -13.38
N GLN A 21 -11.60 0.35 -12.56
CA GLN A 21 -10.25 0.79 -12.94
C GLN A 21 -9.17 -0.12 -12.33
N ASP A 22 -8.03 -0.24 -13.01
CA ASP A 22 -6.80 -0.80 -12.47
C ASP A 22 -5.95 0.32 -11.87
N ILE A 23 -5.68 0.27 -10.57
CA ILE A 23 -5.07 1.37 -9.84
C ILE A 23 -3.60 1.08 -9.53
N VAL A 24 -2.76 2.08 -9.74
CA VAL A 24 -1.35 2.08 -9.36
C VAL A 24 -1.12 3.13 -8.29
N LEU A 25 -0.77 2.67 -7.09
CA LEU A 25 -0.29 3.53 -6.01
C LEU A 25 1.20 3.79 -6.20
N ILE A 26 1.61 5.05 -6.07
CA ILE A 26 3.01 5.47 -6.17
C ILE A 26 3.39 6.10 -4.84
N ASP A 27 4.48 5.62 -4.24
CA ASP A 27 5.04 6.18 -3.02
C ASP A 27 6.57 6.18 -3.08
N ASP A 28 7.24 7.00 -2.28
CA ASP A 28 8.71 7.01 -2.23
C ASP A 28 9.25 5.89 -1.34
N ILE A 29 8.65 5.69 -0.17
CA ILE A 29 9.12 4.75 0.87
C ILE A 29 7.97 3.85 1.33
N CYS A 30 8.21 2.54 1.34
CA CYS A 30 7.34 1.58 2.02
C CYS A 30 7.99 1.09 3.32
N ASP A 31 7.56 1.66 4.46
CA ASP A 31 8.04 1.30 5.80
C ASP A 31 7.26 0.12 6.41
N THR A 32 6.16 0.38 7.13
CA THR A 32 5.34 -0.69 7.76
C THR A 32 4.27 -1.27 6.83
N ALA A 33 4.19 -0.81 5.57
CA ALA A 33 3.16 -1.13 4.56
C ALA A 33 1.69 -0.84 4.93
N LYS A 34 1.39 -0.49 6.19
CA LYS A 34 0.01 -0.25 6.70
C LYS A 34 -0.75 0.83 5.93
N THR A 35 -0.05 1.89 5.48
CA THR A 35 -0.68 2.97 4.70
C THR A 35 -1.11 2.47 3.32
N LEU A 36 -0.24 1.76 2.60
CA LEU A 36 -0.54 1.20 1.27
C LEU A 36 -1.63 0.13 1.36
N ALA A 37 -1.54 -0.77 2.35
CA ALA A 37 -2.56 -1.80 2.56
C ALA A 37 -3.95 -1.19 2.84
N LYS A 38 -4.03 -0.14 3.66
CA LYS A 38 -5.31 0.54 3.92
C LYS A 38 -5.84 1.30 2.71
N ALA A 39 -4.96 1.89 1.91
CA ALA A 39 -5.33 2.53 0.65
C ALA A 39 -5.90 1.51 -0.33
N ALA A 40 -5.22 0.37 -0.51
CA ALA A 40 -5.65 -0.70 -1.39
C ALA A 40 -7.01 -1.28 -0.95
N GLU A 41 -7.22 -1.50 0.35
CA GLU A 41 -8.52 -1.92 0.88
C GLU A 41 -9.62 -0.92 0.53
N LEU A 42 -9.41 0.37 0.78
CA LEU A 42 -10.40 1.41 0.49
C LEU A 42 -10.71 1.48 -1.02
N ILE A 43 -9.69 1.41 -1.87
CA ILE A 43 -9.84 1.49 -3.33
C ILE A 43 -10.61 0.28 -3.87
N MET A 44 -10.27 -0.93 -3.43
CA MET A 44 -11.00 -2.14 -3.82
C MET A 44 -12.45 -2.12 -3.33
N GLN A 45 -12.70 -1.63 -2.10
CA GLN A 45 -14.07 -1.44 -1.59
C GLN A 45 -14.91 -0.43 -2.40
N ASN A 46 -14.25 0.47 -3.14
CA ASN A 46 -14.90 1.43 -4.04
C ASN A 46 -14.98 0.93 -5.50
N GLY A 47 -14.78 -0.38 -5.73
CA GLY A 47 -15.09 -1.03 -7.01
C GLY A 47 -13.96 -1.05 -8.04
N ALA A 48 -12.71 -0.78 -7.64
CA ALA A 48 -11.56 -0.99 -8.51
C ALA A 48 -11.39 -2.48 -8.89
N ASN A 49 -10.83 -2.74 -10.07
CA ASN A 49 -10.52 -4.10 -10.55
C ASN A 49 -9.26 -4.65 -9.87
N SER A 50 -8.23 -3.82 -9.70
CA SER A 50 -6.98 -4.18 -9.05
C SER A 50 -6.30 -2.97 -8.40
N VAL A 51 -5.42 -3.23 -7.43
CA VAL A 51 -4.55 -2.21 -6.86
C VAL A 51 -3.14 -2.78 -6.75
N ARG A 52 -2.18 -2.15 -7.40
CA ARG A 52 -0.75 -2.42 -7.22
C ARG A 52 -0.06 -1.22 -6.61
N ALA A 53 1.08 -1.44 -5.97
CA ALA A 53 1.89 -0.36 -5.42
C ALA A 53 3.30 -0.42 -6.02
N VAL A 54 3.86 0.76 -6.29
CA VAL A 54 5.25 0.95 -6.72
C VAL A 54 5.93 1.87 -5.72
N CYS A 55 7.02 1.42 -5.12
CA CYS A 55 7.78 2.22 -4.15
C CYS A 55 9.29 2.20 -4.44
N THR A 56 9.94 3.35 -4.32
CA THR A 56 11.39 3.42 -4.53
C THR A 56 12.14 2.68 -3.44
N HIS A 57 11.88 2.96 -2.17
CA HIS A 57 12.67 2.46 -1.05
C HIS A 57 11.90 1.44 -0.20
N PRO A 58 12.24 0.14 -0.26
CA PRO A 58 11.55 -0.91 0.49
C PRO A 58 12.12 -1.06 1.90
N VAL A 59 11.84 -0.11 2.79
CA VAL A 59 12.27 -0.20 4.21
C VAL A 59 11.71 -1.46 4.88
N LEU A 60 10.44 -1.80 4.60
CA LEU A 60 9.77 -3.04 5.00
C LEU A 60 10.10 -3.45 6.44
N SER A 61 9.81 -2.56 7.38
CA SER A 61 10.05 -2.74 8.81
C SER A 61 8.95 -3.55 9.48
N GLU A 62 9.16 -3.91 10.75
CA GLU A 62 8.19 -4.67 11.54
C GLU A 62 7.68 -5.91 10.77
N ASN A 63 6.36 -6.09 10.71
CA ASN A 63 5.67 -7.16 10.02
C ASN A 63 5.18 -6.71 8.62
N ALA A 64 5.91 -5.81 7.94
CA ALA A 64 5.48 -5.26 6.65
C ALA A 64 5.19 -6.33 5.58
N TYR A 65 6.00 -7.39 5.51
CA TYR A 65 5.77 -8.51 4.59
C TYR A 65 4.40 -9.15 4.82
N ASP A 66 4.08 -9.50 6.07
CA ASP A 66 2.78 -10.08 6.43
C ASP A 66 1.61 -9.10 6.13
N VAL A 67 1.85 -7.79 6.28
CA VAL A 67 0.86 -6.75 5.94
C VAL A 67 0.60 -6.73 4.44
N VAL A 68 1.64 -6.77 3.61
CA VAL A 68 1.51 -6.82 2.14
C VAL A 68 0.80 -8.10 1.70
N GLU A 69 1.27 -9.25 2.18
CA GLU A 69 0.73 -10.58 1.87
C GLU A 69 -0.78 -10.67 2.19
N LYS A 70 -1.22 -10.11 3.34
CA LYS A 70 -2.63 -10.10 3.76
C LYS A 70 -3.45 -8.93 3.21
N SER A 71 -2.83 -7.97 2.54
CA SER A 71 -3.53 -6.80 2.00
C SER A 71 -4.34 -7.12 0.74
N MET A 72 -5.06 -6.12 0.25
CA MET A 72 -5.73 -6.15 -1.06
C MET A 72 -4.82 -5.74 -2.23
N LEU A 73 -3.52 -5.54 -2.01
CA LEU A 73 -2.57 -5.32 -3.10
C LEU A 73 -2.46 -6.57 -3.96
N THR A 74 -2.46 -6.39 -5.28
CA THR A 74 -2.13 -7.41 -6.28
C THR A 74 -0.63 -7.71 -6.25
N GLU A 75 0.20 -6.67 -6.27
CA GLU A 75 1.66 -6.76 -6.21
C GLU A 75 2.26 -5.49 -5.55
N LEU A 76 3.43 -5.63 -4.94
CA LEU A 76 4.27 -4.52 -4.48
C LEU A 76 5.61 -4.53 -5.24
N ILE A 77 5.76 -3.59 -6.17
CA ILE A 77 6.97 -3.44 -6.98
C ILE A 77 7.90 -2.45 -6.29
N VAL A 78 9.16 -2.85 -6.09
CA VAL A 78 10.16 -2.01 -5.40
C VAL A 78 11.51 -2.04 -6.11
N THR A 79 12.34 -1.04 -5.85
CA THR A 79 13.75 -1.05 -6.30
C THR A 79 14.64 -1.77 -5.30
N ASP A 80 15.90 -1.96 -5.67
CA ASP A 80 16.95 -2.58 -4.87
C ASP A 80 17.74 -1.59 -3.99
N THR A 81 17.27 -0.34 -3.86
CA THR A 81 17.93 0.68 -3.00
C THR A 81 18.08 0.25 -1.53
N ILE A 82 17.25 -0.69 -1.07
CA ILE A 82 17.40 -1.40 0.20
C ILE A 82 17.24 -2.91 -0.08
N PRO A 83 18.19 -3.77 0.34
CA PRO A 83 18.07 -5.22 0.15
C PRO A 83 16.84 -5.81 0.85
N LEU A 84 16.12 -6.69 0.15
CA LEU A 84 14.98 -7.41 0.72
C LEU A 84 15.46 -8.45 1.75
N LYS A 85 14.66 -8.63 2.81
CA LYS A 85 14.94 -9.57 3.91
C LYS A 85 14.50 -10.99 3.57
N ARG A 86 13.44 -11.13 2.76
CA ARG A 86 12.92 -12.41 2.27
C ARG A 86 12.16 -12.23 0.96
N HIS A 87 11.91 -13.34 0.27
CA HIS A 87 10.99 -13.38 -0.87
C HIS A 87 9.52 -13.31 -0.40
N SER A 88 8.68 -12.67 -1.19
CA SER A 88 7.23 -12.63 -1.09
C SER A 88 6.66 -12.95 -2.48
N ASP A 89 5.57 -13.72 -2.54
CA ASP A 89 4.90 -14.04 -3.80
C ASP A 89 3.99 -12.89 -4.31
N LYS A 90 3.81 -11.86 -3.49
CA LYS A 90 3.21 -10.57 -3.85
C LYS A 90 4.27 -9.49 -4.05
#